data_AF-A0A4S4MRL8-F1
#
_entry.id   AF-A0A4S4MRL8-F1
#
_cell.length_a   1.000
_cell.length_b   1.000
_cell.length_c   1.000
_cell.angle_alpha   90.00
_cell.angle_beta   90.00
_cell.angle_gamma   90.00
#
_symmetry.space_group_name_H-M   'P 1'
#
loop_
_entity.id
_entity.type
_entity.pdbx_description
1 polymer ?
#
loop_
_entity_poly.entity_id
_entity_poly.type
_entity_poly.pdbx_seq_one_letter_code
_entity_poly.pdbx_strand_id
1 'polypeptide(L)'
;MGGYVCAATIATADQWKLGQLRPGDTVQFRRISIEDAAQLRDHTDKWLETVLALTARFNAPPVDLLGFMLSRQFVTDPKLHVLPSTAPRSKVVFRQVHFDNGLTSQAAILEDLILAEQSLPDTNEDMSFAGMKLTLPIVLDDK
;
A
#
# COMPACT_ATOMS: atom_id res chain seq x y z
N MET A 1 -15.85 0.46 -2.27
CA MET A 1 -16.13 1.04 -0.95
C MET A 1 -16.19 -0.08 0.09
N GLY A 2 -15.49 0.06 1.21
CA GLY A 2 -15.55 -0.91 2.33
C GLY A 2 -16.41 -0.37 3.47
N GLY A 3 -17.19 -1.22 4.12
CA GLY A 3 -18.03 -0.90 5.30
C GLY A 3 -17.34 -1.12 6.64
N TYR A 4 -16.02 -1.29 6.64
CA TYR A 4 -15.23 -1.66 7.82
C TYR A 4 -14.27 -0.54 8.23
N VAL A 5 -13.87 -0.55 9.51
CA VAL A 5 -12.91 0.41 10.05
C VAL A 5 -11.48 0.03 9.63
N CYS A 6 -10.75 0.97 9.03
CA CYS A 6 -9.31 0.84 8.83
C CYS A 6 -8.56 1.30 10.09
N ALA A 7 -7.84 0.38 10.74
CA ALA A 7 -7.11 0.68 11.97
C ALA A 7 -5.79 1.42 11.73
N ALA A 8 -5.11 1.10 10.62
CA ALA A 8 -3.82 1.69 10.23
C ALA A 8 -3.57 1.49 8.73
N THR A 9 -2.71 2.32 8.17
CA THR A 9 -2.22 2.19 6.79
C THR A 9 -0.73 1.86 6.82
N ILE A 10 -0.30 0.89 6.02
CA ILE A 10 1.12 0.56 5.85
C ILE A 10 1.79 1.64 5.01
N ALA A 11 2.96 2.11 5.47
CA ALA A 11 3.75 3.09 4.74
C ALA A 11 4.09 2.57 3.34
N THR A 12 3.95 3.40 2.32
CA THR A 12 4.13 3.02 0.90
C THR A 12 5.46 2.31 0.65
N ALA A 13 6.54 2.83 1.24
CA ALA A 13 7.88 2.27 1.14
C ALA A 13 8.03 0.83 1.71
N ASP A 14 7.09 0.39 2.54
CA ASP A 14 7.09 -0.92 3.19
C ASP A 14 6.01 -1.88 2.66
N GLN A 15 5.17 -1.44 1.71
CA GLN A 15 4.09 -2.27 1.16
C GLN A 15 4.60 -3.53 0.46
N TRP A 16 5.81 -3.49 -0.11
CA TRP A 16 6.44 -4.65 -0.74
C TRP A 16 6.64 -5.82 0.23
N LYS A 17 6.82 -5.55 1.53
CA LYS A 17 7.00 -6.58 2.58
C LYS A 17 5.75 -7.46 2.70
N LEU A 18 4.56 -6.89 2.49
CA LEU A 18 3.30 -7.65 2.53
C LEU A 18 3.23 -8.68 1.41
N GLY A 19 3.77 -8.36 0.22
CA GLY A 19 3.81 -9.27 -0.92
C GLY A 19 4.72 -10.48 -0.72
N GLN A 20 5.56 -10.47 0.33
CA GLN A 20 6.46 -11.57 0.67
C GLN A 20 5.91 -12.50 1.77
N LEU A 21 4.75 -12.17 2.37
CA LEU A 21 4.17 -12.92 3.48
C LEU A 21 3.56 -14.25 3.03
N ARG A 22 3.70 -15.27 3.89
CA ARG A 22 3.13 -16.61 3.73
C ARG A 22 2.32 -17.00 4.97
N PRO A 23 1.35 -17.93 4.86
CA PRO A 23 0.65 -18.45 6.02
C PRO A 23 1.63 -19.01 7.06
N GLY A 24 1.49 -18.57 8.32
CA GLY A 24 2.40 -18.91 9.41
C GLY A 24 3.46 -17.85 9.72
N ASP A 25 3.64 -16.84 8.87
CA ASP A 25 4.54 -15.73 9.16
C ASP A 25 4.02 -14.84 10.29
N THR A 26 4.94 -14.31 11.09
CA THR A 26 4.62 -13.37 12.18
C THR A 26 4.90 -11.94 11.75
N VAL A 27 3.91 -11.07 11.92
CA VAL A 27 4.03 -9.64 11.58
C VAL A 27 3.87 -8.81 12.86
N GLN A 28 4.76 -7.84 13.04
CA GLN A 28 4.64 -6.83 14.08
C GLN A 28 4.53 -5.44 13.45
N PHE A 29 3.40 -4.77 13.66
CA PHE A 29 3.22 -3.39 13.22
C PHE A 29 3.87 -2.42 14.19
N ARG A 30 4.73 -1.53 13.68
CA ARG A 30 5.27 -0.39 14.44
C ARG A 30 4.66 0.90 13.95
N ARG A 31 4.25 1.75 14.90
CA ARG A 31 3.75 3.10 14.60
C ARG A 31 4.93 4.00 14.25
N ILE A 32 4.75 4.80 13.21
CA ILE A 32 5.72 5.77 12.71
C ILE A 32 5.01 7.11 12.45
N SER A 33 5.75 8.21 12.43
CA SER A 33 5.18 9.51 12.06
C SER A 33 5.04 9.66 10.54
N ILE A 34 4.36 10.74 10.09
CA ILE A 34 4.31 11.08 8.66
C ILE A 34 5.71 11.41 8.14
N GLU A 35 6.51 12.10 8.95
CA GLU A 35 7.88 12.48 8.64
C GLU A 35 8.77 11.24 8.51
N ASP A 36 8.67 10.29 9.44
CA ASP A 36 9.40 9.01 9.34
C ASP A 36 8.96 8.24 8.07
N ALA A 37 7.67 8.26 7.72
CA ALA A 37 7.17 7.61 6.51
C ALA A 37 7.72 8.26 5.22
N ALA A 38 7.86 9.59 5.20
CA ALA A 38 8.48 10.32 4.08
C ALA A 38 9.98 10.01 3.99
N GLN A 39 10.70 10.02 5.12
CA GLN A 39 12.12 9.68 5.15
C GLN A 39 12.38 8.22 4.73
N LEU A 40 11.48 7.30 5.09
CA LEU A 40 11.55 5.91 4.67
C LEU A 40 11.36 5.77 3.15
N ARG A 41 10.49 6.59 2.55
CA ARG A 41 10.33 6.65 1.08
C ARG A 41 11.60 7.15 0.42
N ASP A 42 12.14 8.29 0.85
CA ASP A 42 13.39 8.85 0.31
C ASP A 42 14.57 7.87 0.44
N HIS A 43 14.62 7.13 1.55
CA HIS A 43 15.63 6.09 1.77
C HIS A 43 15.51 4.93 0.77
N THR A 44 14.28 4.49 0.48
CA THR A 44 14.00 3.44 -0.50
C THR A 44 14.34 3.89 -1.92
N ASP A 45 14.02 5.14 -2.26
CA ASP A 45 14.32 5.72 -3.57
C ASP A 45 15.85 5.82 -3.78
N LYS A 46 16.61 6.28 -2.76
CA LYS A 46 18.08 6.29 -2.80
C LYS A 46 18.68 4.90 -2.95
N TRP A 47 18.10 3.90 -2.30
CA TRP A 47 18.53 2.52 -2.47
C TRP A 47 18.33 2.07 -3.92
N LEU A 48 17.17 2.36 -4.52
CA LEU A 48 16.89 2.03 -5.91
C LEU A 48 17.84 2.74 -6.88
N GLU A 49 18.09 4.04 -6.68
CA GLU A 49 19.08 4.81 -7.46
C GLU A 49 20.49 4.20 -7.35
N THR A 50 20.87 3.74 -6.16
CA THR A 50 22.16 3.08 -5.93
C THR A 50 22.26 1.77 -6.71
N VAL A 51 21.20 0.94 -6.70
CA VAL A 51 21.13 -0.30 -7.48
C VAL A 51 21.25 0.02 -8.98
N LEU A 52 20.51 1.01 -9.46
CA LEU A 52 20.58 1.44 -10.87
C LEU A 52 22.00 1.89 -11.24
N ALA A 53 22.66 2.72 -10.43
CA ALA A 53 24.03 3.16 -10.67
C ALA A 53 25.02 1.98 -10.73
N LEU A 54 24.93 1.04 -9.79
CA LEU A 54 25.78 -0.15 -9.75
C LEU A 54 25.56 -1.04 -10.98
N THR A 55 24.31 -1.24 -11.41
CA THR A 55 24.00 -2.00 -12.63
C THR A 55 24.54 -1.33 -13.89
N ALA A 56 24.59 0.00 -13.91
CA ALA A 56 25.22 0.80 -14.97
C ALA A 56 26.75 0.90 -14.85
N ARG A 57 27.38 0.14 -13.95
CA ARG A 57 28.83 0.10 -13.69
C ARG A 57 29.42 1.42 -13.17
N PHE A 58 28.60 2.28 -12.59
CA PHE A 58 29.10 3.41 -11.81
C PHE A 58 29.46 2.96 -10.39
N ASN A 59 30.41 3.66 -9.78
CA ASN A 59 30.76 3.43 -8.38
C ASN A 59 29.80 4.23 -7.50
N ALA A 60 28.98 3.55 -6.70
CA ALA A 60 28.07 4.15 -5.74
C ALA A 60 28.23 3.49 -4.37
N PRO A 61 28.19 4.25 -3.26
CA PRO A 61 28.25 3.65 -1.93
C PRO A 61 27.02 2.77 -1.70
N PRO A 62 27.17 1.55 -1.17
CA PRO A 62 26.02 0.67 -0.92
C PRO A 62 25.11 1.30 0.15
N VAL A 63 23.83 1.37 -0.16
CA VAL A 63 22.76 1.71 0.79
C VAL A 63 22.11 0.41 1.24
N ASP A 64 21.87 0.24 2.54
CA ASP A 64 21.12 -0.91 3.07
C ASP A 64 19.64 -0.55 3.10
N LEU A 65 18.82 -1.24 2.29
CA LEU A 65 17.37 -1.03 2.24
C LEU A 65 16.69 -1.19 3.62
N LEU A 66 17.19 -2.10 4.45
CA LEU A 66 16.63 -2.39 5.77
C LEU A 66 17.25 -1.55 6.90
N GLY A 67 18.27 -0.74 6.57
CA GLY A 67 19.02 0.07 7.52
C GLY A 67 18.31 1.33 8.02
N PHE A 68 17.06 1.56 7.60
CA PHE A 68 16.30 2.73 8.03
C PHE A 68 15.99 2.67 9.54
N MET A 69 16.48 3.66 10.27
CA MET A 69 16.29 3.80 11.71
C MET A 69 15.22 4.85 12.00
N LEU A 70 14.18 4.45 12.72
CA LEU A 70 13.15 5.37 13.19
C LEU A 70 13.72 6.37 14.19
N SER A 71 13.34 7.63 14.04
CA SER A 71 13.84 8.72 14.87
C SER A 71 13.39 8.57 16.32
N ARG A 72 12.10 8.23 16.56
CA ARG A 72 11.49 7.99 17.89
C ARG A 72 10.27 7.07 17.81
N GLN A 73 9.87 6.49 18.94
CA GLN A 73 8.60 5.76 19.03
C GLN A 73 7.43 6.74 18.98
N PHE A 74 6.59 6.63 17.94
CA PHE A 74 5.46 7.53 17.73
C PHE A 74 4.22 7.06 18.50
N VAL A 75 3.75 7.90 19.44
CA VAL A 75 2.59 7.63 20.30
C VAL A 75 1.64 8.83 20.26
N THR A 76 0.94 9.02 19.14
CA THR A 76 -0.09 10.06 19.04
C THR A 76 -1.43 9.46 18.59
N ASP A 77 -2.51 10.19 18.88
CA ASP A 77 -3.88 9.83 18.48
C ASP A 77 -4.05 10.06 16.97
N PRO A 78 -4.64 9.12 16.20
CA PRO A 78 -4.94 9.33 14.77
C PRO A 78 -5.93 10.48 14.49
N LYS A 79 -6.59 11.04 15.51
CA LYS A 79 -7.41 12.25 15.42
C LYS A 79 -6.50 13.49 15.37
N LEU A 80 -6.43 14.10 14.19
CA LEU A 80 -5.63 15.31 13.96
C LEU A 80 -6.29 16.56 14.56
N HIS A 81 -7.62 16.67 14.43
CA HIS A 81 -8.37 17.81 14.96
C HIS A 81 -9.81 17.40 15.27
N VAL A 82 -10.35 17.93 16.37
CA VAL A 82 -11.77 17.79 16.73
C VAL A 82 -12.41 19.18 16.85
N LEU A 83 -13.46 19.42 16.07
CA LEU A 83 -14.31 20.60 16.24
C LEU A 83 -15.53 20.19 17.07
N PRO A 84 -15.78 20.84 18.23
CA PRO A 84 -16.95 20.54 19.04
C PRO A 84 -18.23 20.92 18.30
N SER A 85 -19.36 20.34 18.70
CA SER A 85 -20.66 20.75 18.15
C SER A 85 -21.05 22.10 18.72
N THR A 86 -21.40 23.03 17.83
CA THR A 86 -21.94 24.35 18.18
C THR A 86 -23.09 24.63 17.23
N ALA A 87 -24.33 24.68 17.72
CA ALA A 87 -25.51 24.86 16.87
C ALA A 87 -25.32 26.06 15.91
N PRO A 88 -25.52 25.89 14.58
CA PRO A 88 -26.13 24.74 13.88
C PRO A 88 -25.13 23.66 13.40
N ARG A 89 -23.85 23.73 13.78
CA ARG A 89 -22.78 22.85 13.30
C ARG A 89 -22.64 21.58 14.16
N SER A 90 -22.64 20.44 13.48
CA SER A 90 -22.32 19.13 14.06
C SER A 90 -20.83 19.03 14.40
N LYS A 91 -20.50 18.11 15.33
CA LYS A 91 -19.11 17.77 15.65
C LYS A 91 -18.38 17.24 14.41
N VAL A 92 -17.16 17.72 14.17
CA VAL A 92 -16.30 17.25 13.07
C VAL A 92 -15.02 16.66 13.65
N VAL A 93 -14.58 15.52 13.13
CA VAL A 93 -13.34 14.85 13.54
C VAL A 93 -12.49 14.60 12.30
N PHE A 94 -11.35 15.26 12.24
CA PHE A 94 -10.34 15.04 11.20
C PHE A 94 -9.42 13.91 11.65
N ARG A 95 -9.28 12.88 10.83
CA ARG A 95 -8.39 11.74 11.08
C ARG A 95 -7.30 11.69 10.03
N GLN A 96 -6.12 11.25 10.45
CA GLN A 96 -5.03 11.00 9.53
C GLN A 96 -5.40 9.79 8.65
N VAL A 97 -5.46 10.03 7.35
CA VAL A 97 -5.58 9.00 6.32
C VAL A 97 -4.53 9.34 5.28
N HIS A 98 -3.65 8.38 4.96
CA HIS A 98 -2.78 8.54 3.81
C HIS A 98 -3.59 8.26 2.55
N PHE A 99 -3.72 9.29 1.72
CA PHE A 99 -4.33 9.23 0.39
C PHE A 99 -3.48 10.09 -0.52
N ASP A 100 -2.86 9.47 -1.52
CA ASP A 100 -2.05 10.16 -2.52
C ASP A 100 -2.78 10.07 -3.86
N ASN A 101 -3.43 11.17 -4.24
CA ASN A 101 -4.14 11.29 -5.52
C ASN A 101 -3.21 11.69 -6.68
N GLY A 102 -1.93 11.91 -6.41
CA GLY A 102 -0.90 12.20 -7.41
C GLY A 102 -0.18 10.95 -7.91
N LEU A 103 -0.24 9.83 -7.18
CA LEU A 103 0.33 8.55 -7.61
C LEU A 103 -0.22 8.08 -8.95
N THR A 104 -1.49 8.34 -9.23
CA THR A 104 -2.10 8.00 -10.51
C THR A 104 -3.19 9.02 -10.79
N SER A 105 -3.06 9.74 -11.90
CA SER A 105 -4.11 10.64 -12.35
C SER A 105 -5.31 9.85 -12.86
N GLN A 106 -6.51 10.41 -12.81
CA GLN A 106 -7.68 9.80 -13.44
C GLN A 106 -7.44 9.52 -14.93
N ALA A 107 -6.67 10.38 -15.61
CA ALA A 107 -6.29 10.19 -17.01
C ALA A 107 -5.40 8.96 -17.20
N ALA A 108 -4.42 8.73 -16.31
CA ALA A 108 -3.56 7.55 -16.37
C ALA A 108 -4.34 6.24 -16.10
N ILE A 109 -5.28 6.24 -15.14
CA ILE A 109 -6.18 5.10 -14.93
C ILE A 109 -7.04 4.85 -16.16
N LEU A 110 -7.57 5.91 -16.76
CA LEU A 110 -8.40 5.79 -17.96
C LEU A 110 -7.60 5.27 -19.15
N GLU A 111 -6.35 5.71 -19.30
CA GLU A 111 -5.42 5.22 -20.33
C GLU A 111 -5.15 3.72 -20.14
N ASP A 112 -4.82 3.29 -18.91
CA ASP A 112 -4.62 1.87 -18.60
C ASP A 112 -5.88 1.02 -18.85
N LEU A 113 -7.07 1.55 -18.53
CA LEU A 113 -8.34 0.88 -18.78
C LEU A 113 -8.66 0.78 -20.29
N ILE A 114 -8.39 1.83 -21.06
CA ILE A 114 -8.56 1.82 -22.51
C ILE A 114 -7.57 0.85 -23.16
N LEU A 115 -6.32 0.84 -22.70
CA LEU A 115 -5.32 -0.13 -23.16
C LEU A 115 -5.74 -1.56 -22.82
N ALA A 116 -6.27 -1.79 -21.61
CA ALA A 116 -6.80 -3.08 -21.23
C ALA A 116 -7.99 -3.49 -22.11
N GLU A 117 -8.95 -2.58 -22.35
CA GLU A 117 -10.11 -2.81 -23.21
C GLU A 117 -9.70 -3.13 -24.65
N GLN A 118 -8.74 -2.39 -25.22
CA GLN A 118 -8.20 -2.64 -26.55
C GLN A 118 -7.37 -3.93 -26.63
N SER A 119 -6.83 -4.39 -25.51
CA SER A 119 -6.11 -5.66 -25.42
C SER A 119 -7.03 -6.87 -25.29
N LEU A 120 -8.31 -6.65 -24.96
CA LEU A 120 -9.31 -7.71 -24.93
C LEU A 120 -9.73 -8.08 -26.37
N PRO A 121 -9.90 -9.36 -26.69
CA PRO A 121 -10.42 -9.78 -27.98
C PRO A 121 -11.89 -9.37 -28.14
N ASP A 122 -12.33 -9.13 -29.39
CA ASP A 122 -13.71 -8.75 -29.73
C ASP A 122 -14.75 -9.80 -29.29
N THR A 123 -14.31 -11.05 -29.11
CA THR A 123 -15.13 -12.15 -28.60
C THR A 123 -14.33 -12.98 -27.61
N ASN A 124 -15.01 -13.45 -26.56
CA ASN A 124 -14.44 -14.40 -25.59
C ASN A 124 -14.55 -15.86 -26.07
N GLU A 125 -14.97 -16.10 -27.32
CA GLU A 125 -15.28 -17.45 -27.84
C GLU A 125 -14.04 -18.36 -27.89
N ASP A 126 -12.85 -17.79 -28.12
CA ASP A 126 -11.57 -18.51 -28.17
C ASP A 126 -10.66 -18.25 -26.95
N MET A 127 -11.13 -17.50 -25.94
CA MET A 127 -10.34 -17.26 -24.72
C MET A 127 -10.31 -18.53 -23.84
N SER A 128 -9.25 -19.32 -23.97
CA SER A 128 -8.95 -20.41 -23.04
C SER A 128 -8.26 -19.86 -21.79
N PHE A 129 -8.98 -19.78 -20.67
CA PHE A 129 -8.36 -19.56 -19.37
C PHE A 129 -7.82 -20.90 -18.86
N ALA A 130 -6.53 -20.98 -18.52
CA ALA A 130 -5.98 -22.16 -17.85
C ALA A 130 -6.67 -22.31 -16.49
N GLY A 131 -7.70 -23.16 -16.42
CA GLY A 131 -8.49 -23.36 -15.21
C GLY A 131 -7.61 -23.91 -14.10
N MET A 132 -7.34 -23.10 -13.08
CA MET A 132 -6.78 -23.59 -11.83
C MET A 132 -7.92 -24.15 -10.96
N LYS A 133 -7.97 -25.48 -10.81
CA LYS A 133 -8.93 -26.15 -9.94
C LYS A 133 -8.50 -26.00 -8.47
N LEU A 134 -9.01 -24.99 -7.79
CA LEU A 134 -8.91 -24.87 -6.33
C LEU A 134 -9.99 -25.75 -5.68
N THR A 135 -9.56 -26.85 -5.06
CA THR A 135 -10.43 -27.72 -4.27
C THR A 135 -10.50 -27.15 -2.86
N LEU A 136 -11.61 -26.51 -2.52
CA LEU A 136 -11.88 -26.08 -1.15
C LEU A 136 -12.71 -27.16 -0.46
N PRO A 137 -12.21 -27.83 0.60
CA PRO A 137 -13.04 -28.74 1.38
C PRO A 137 -14.09 -27.94 2.14
N ILE A 138 -15.35 -28.28 1.93
CA ILE A 138 -16.49 -27.87 2.76
C ILE A 138 -17.04 -29.11 3.46
N VAL A 139 -17.34 -28.98 4.75
CA VAL A 139 -18.14 -29.93 5.52
C VAL A 139 -19.55 -29.35 5.63
N LEU A 140 -20.54 -30.10 5.15
CA LEU A 140 -21.96 -29.91 5.47
C LEU A 140 -22.36 -31.15 6.28
N ASP A 141 -23.09 -30.93 7.38
CA ASP A 141 -23.37 -31.84 8.50
C ASP A 141 -22.26 -32.00 9.54
N ASP A 142 -22.20 -31.02 10.45
CA ASP A 142 -22.15 -31.31 11.88
C ASP A 142 -23.61 -31.23 12.36
N LYS A 143 -24.09 -32.32 12.93
CA LYS A 143 -25.27 -32.29 13.80
C LYS A 143 -24.82 -31.86 15.18
#